data_AF-A0A3B1DNU6-F1
#
_entry.id   AF-A0A3B1DNU6-F1
#
_cell.length_a   1.000
_cell.length_b   1.000
_cell.length_c   1.000
_cell.angle_alpha   90.00
_cell.angle_beta   90.00
_cell.angle_gamma   90.00
#
_symmetry.space_group_name_H-M   'P 1'
#
loop_
_entity.id
_entity.type
_entity.pdbx_description
1 polymer ?
#
loop_
_entity_poly.entity_id
_entity_poly.type
_entity_poly.pdbx_seq_one_letter_code
_entity_poly.pdbx_strand_id
1 'polypeptide(L)'
;MQSARTTAWALGIMVACAGAAMGQTNESRKLVASDAAAGDAYGYAIAVSGELTVIGAMFDDNDLGSVYVVDAATGQELYKLTASDGVAGDLFGISVALDGTTAVVGSIWNNGNGAAYVFDVTTGQELFKLTANDGTVDDRLGVSVAIDGDRILVGASYDDWAGDWSGSVYIFDRATGVQTAKLTATDTQPYDQFGFAIAVSGDRALIGAYGDSAAGDVSGMAYVFDLTTNTELYQFQPSDVEAYDYFAKALDLEGDIAVLGSENDDDDDVNSGSAYIYNIATQQWLAKLTPSQPTMLGFFGAAIDISGDQVLIGQWFGVNPGEAQGLAYLFDIPTTTELAVLGASDGEDYDLFGFAVGLTETAAVVGAYGNDPDGLFDAGAAYVFDLAASCATDLNDDGEVNTQDFLLFLNAWSAGEPLADWNDDGVVNTQDFLAYLNDWVAGC
;
A
#
# COMPACT_ATOMS: atom_id res chain seq x y z
N MET A 1 -65.31 -18.21 17.63
CA MET A 1 -65.25 -17.77 16.23
C MET A 1 -64.25 -16.63 16.15
N GLN A 2 -63.27 -16.79 15.25
CA GLN A 2 -62.24 -15.82 14.82
C GLN A 2 -61.27 -15.25 15.86
N SER A 3 -60.05 -15.76 15.85
CA SER A 3 -58.83 -14.97 15.99
C SER A 3 -57.61 -15.84 15.67
N ALA A 4 -57.07 -15.72 14.46
CA ALA A 4 -55.70 -16.09 14.16
C ALA A 4 -55.22 -15.16 13.03
N ARG A 5 -54.43 -14.14 13.40
CA ARG A 5 -53.58 -13.40 12.48
C ARG A 5 -52.23 -14.09 12.53
N THR A 6 -51.82 -14.71 11.43
CA THR A 6 -50.44 -15.11 11.18
C THR A 6 -49.88 -14.15 10.14
N THR A 7 -49.06 -13.22 10.60
CA THR A 7 -48.12 -12.45 9.78
C THR A 7 -46.98 -13.39 9.38
N ALA A 8 -46.90 -13.72 8.10
CA ALA A 8 -45.74 -14.37 7.52
C ALA A 8 -44.62 -13.34 7.42
N TRP A 9 -43.51 -13.60 8.11
CA TRP A 9 -42.25 -12.90 7.88
C TRP A 9 -41.65 -13.47 6.61
N ALA A 10 -41.40 -12.62 5.62
CA ALA A 10 -40.62 -12.98 4.45
C ALA A 10 -39.18 -13.22 4.91
N LEU A 11 -38.72 -14.47 4.75
CA LEU A 11 -37.35 -14.87 4.94
C LEU A 11 -36.56 -14.26 3.77
N GLY A 12 -35.85 -13.17 4.01
CA GLY A 12 -34.83 -12.66 3.09
C GLY A 12 -33.70 -13.67 3.04
N ILE A 13 -33.69 -14.51 2.02
CA ILE A 13 -32.53 -15.33 1.69
C ILE A 13 -31.51 -14.35 1.12
N MET A 14 -30.49 -14.01 1.90
CA MET A 14 -29.23 -13.50 1.35
C MET A 14 -28.70 -14.61 0.44
N VAL A 15 -28.79 -14.40 -0.86
CA VAL A 15 -27.98 -15.14 -1.82
C VAL A 15 -26.63 -14.46 -1.80
N ALA A 16 -25.64 -15.14 -1.21
CA ALA A 16 -24.25 -14.80 -1.42
C ALA A 16 -23.97 -14.96 -2.92
N CYS A 17 -23.64 -13.88 -3.61
CA CYS A 17 -23.01 -13.98 -4.93
C CYS A 17 -21.54 -14.32 -4.69
N ALA A 18 -21.24 -15.61 -4.71
CA ALA A 18 -19.92 -16.10 -5.07
C ALA A 18 -19.95 -16.25 -6.61
N GLY A 19 -19.17 -15.45 -7.34
CA GLY A 19 -19.22 -15.54 -8.80
C GLY A 19 -18.49 -14.48 -9.60
N ALA A 20 -17.32 -14.01 -9.17
CA ALA A 20 -16.29 -13.57 -10.10
C ALA A 20 -15.01 -14.34 -9.74
N ALA A 21 -14.82 -15.50 -10.39
CA ALA A 21 -13.50 -16.09 -10.44
C ALA A 21 -12.72 -15.29 -11.49
N MET A 22 -12.08 -14.19 -11.08
CA MET A 22 -11.06 -13.56 -11.89
C MET A 22 -9.77 -14.38 -11.82
N GLY A 23 -9.04 -14.40 -12.94
CA GLY A 23 -7.90 -15.27 -13.20
C GLY A 23 -6.86 -15.23 -12.09
N GLN A 24 -6.14 -16.34 -11.92
CA GLN A 24 -4.94 -16.37 -11.09
C GLN A 24 -4.08 -15.16 -11.45
N THR A 25 -3.91 -14.22 -10.51
CA THR A 25 -2.86 -13.22 -10.59
C THR A 25 -1.54 -13.99 -10.61
N ASN A 26 -1.04 -14.24 -11.81
CA ASN A 26 0.18 -15.00 -12.00
C ASN A 26 1.33 -14.08 -11.63
N GLU A 27 2.13 -14.51 -10.65
CA GLU A 27 3.46 -13.94 -10.46
C GLU A 27 4.18 -13.95 -11.81
N SER A 28 4.50 -12.77 -12.32
CA SER A 28 5.17 -12.62 -13.61
C SER A 28 6.69 -12.69 -13.44
N ARG A 29 7.20 -12.17 -12.32
CA ARG A 29 8.62 -12.07 -12.00
C ARG A 29 8.90 -12.11 -10.51
N LYS A 30 10.09 -12.64 -10.19
CA LYS A 30 10.80 -12.44 -8.93
C LYS A 30 12.02 -11.55 -9.17
N LEU A 31 12.16 -10.50 -8.36
CA LEU A 31 13.23 -9.52 -8.36
C LEU A 31 14.15 -9.75 -7.16
N VAL A 32 15.45 -9.78 -7.41
CA VAL A 32 16.50 -9.95 -6.40
C VAL A 32 17.63 -8.99 -6.76
N ALA A 33 18.27 -8.39 -5.75
CA ALA A 33 19.42 -7.50 -5.96
C ALA A 33 20.55 -8.19 -6.74
N SER A 34 21.18 -7.48 -7.67
CA SER A 34 22.27 -8.02 -8.49
C SER A 34 23.53 -8.40 -7.68
N ASP A 35 23.68 -7.82 -6.49
CA ASP A 35 24.73 -8.07 -5.53
C ASP A 35 24.22 -8.61 -4.19
N ALA A 36 23.05 -9.24 -4.18
CA ALA A 36 22.42 -9.83 -3.00
C ALA A 36 23.41 -10.60 -2.11
N ALA A 37 23.38 -10.27 -0.82
CA ALA A 37 24.11 -10.92 0.25
C ALA A 37 23.16 -11.25 1.42
N ALA A 38 23.62 -12.14 2.30
CA ALA A 38 22.81 -12.60 3.42
C ALA A 38 22.53 -11.44 4.40
N GLY A 39 21.26 -11.20 4.69
CA GLY A 39 20.76 -10.20 5.62
C GLY A 39 20.51 -8.82 5.02
N ASP A 40 20.63 -8.63 3.69
CA ASP A 40 20.45 -7.30 3.06
C ASP A 40 19.00 -6.81 3.09
N ALA A 41 18.03 -7.73 3.22
CA ALA A 41 16.60 -7.46 3.31
C ALA A 41 16.03 -6.68 2.13
N TYR A 42 16.35 -7.07 0.90
CA TYR A 42 15.75 -6.51 -0.31
C TYR A 42 14.23 -6.70 -0.32
N GLY A 43 13.47 -5.65 -0.65
CA GLY A 43 12.01 -5.68 -0.59
C GLY A 43 11.44 -5.13 0.72
N TYR A 44 12.27 -4.52 1.57
CA TYR A 44 11.83 -3.93 2.83
C TYR A 44 10.90 -2.72 2.63
N ALA A 45 11.13 -1.95 1.57
CA ALA A 45 10.29 -0.82 1.19
C ALA A 45 10.13 -0.80 -0.34
N ILE A 46 8.95 -0.44 -0.83
CA ILE A 46 8.61 -0.45 -2.26
C ILE A 46 7.89 0.85 -2.61
N ALA A 47 8.24 1.43 -3.76
CA ALA A 47 7.46 2.48 -4.41
C ALA A 47 7.46 2.25 -5.93
N VAL A 48 6.34 2.54 -6.58
CA VAL A 48 6.15 2.32 -8.02
C VAL A 48 5.66 3.59 -8.72
N SER A 49 6.05 3.77 -9.98
CA SER A 49 5.51 4.82 -10.84
C SER A 49 5.62 4.39 -12.30
N GLY A 50 4.50 3.98 -12.89
CA GLY A 50 4.49 3.24 -14.15
C GLY A 50 5.34 1.98 -14.03
N GLU A 51 6.26 1.77 -14.97
CA GLU A 51 7.14 0.58 -14.98
C GLU A 51 8.37 0.69 -14.09
N LEU A 52 8.59 1.83 -13.43
CA LEU A 52 9.73 2.02 -12.53
C LEU A 52 9.33 1.56 -11.12
N THR A 53 10.11 0.66 -10.56
CA THR A 53 10.02 0.23 -9.17
C THR A 53 11.30 0.62 -8.44
N VAL A 54 11.13 1.19 -7.25
CA VAL A 54 12.22 1.52 -6.32
C VAL A 54 12.08 0.60 -5.12
N ILE A 55 13.14 -0.17 -4.81
CA ILE A 55 13.11 -1.22 -3.79
C ILE A 55 14.22 -0.97 -2.78
N GLY A 56 13.85 -0.86 -1.50
CA GLY A 56 14.75 -0.69 -0.38
C GLY A 56 15.33 -2.01 0.14
N ALA A 57 16.61 -1.97 0.50
CA ALA A 57 17.35 -3.02 1.21
C ALA A 57 18.15 -2.37 2.34
N MET A 58 17.47 -2.05 3.45
CA MET A 58 18.03 -1.17 4.49
C MET A 58 19.21 -1.74 5.26
N PHE A 59 19.42 -3.06 5.20
CA PHE A 59 20.50 -3.76 5.91
C PHE A 59 21.70 -4.10 5.01
N ASP A 60 21.61 -3.77 3.71
CA ASP A 60 22.68 -3.99 2.74
C ASP A 60 24.00 -3.30 3.14
N ASP A 61 25.12 -3.93 2.77
CA ASP A 61 26.47 -3.42 2.93
C ASP A 61 26.86 -3.03 4.38
N ASN A 62 26.49 -3.87 5.36
CA ASN A 62 26.63 -3.65 6.82
C ASN A 62 25.74 -2.53 7.35
N ASP A 63 24.44 -2.61 7.08
CA ASP A 63 23.45 -1.64 7.53
C ASP A 63 23.71 -0.22 7.00
N LEU A 64 24.57 -0.08 5.98
CA LEU A 64 24.70 1.16 5.21
C LEU A 64 23.35 1.44 4.52
N GLY A 65 22.78 0.37 3.97
CA GLY A 65 21.52 0.36 3.26
C GLY A 65 21.67 0.81 1.81
N SER A 66 20.84 0.22 0.94
CA SER A 66 20.82 0.51 -0.49
C SER A 66 19.39 0.57 -1.01
N VAL A 67 19.23 1.21 -2.17
CA VAL A 67 17.98 1.23 -2.92
C VAL A 67 18.25 0.83 -4.36
N TYR A 68 17.39 0.00 -4.93
CA TYR A 68 17.52 -0.52 -6.28
C TYR A 68 16.38 0.02 -7.15
N VAL A 69 16.75 0.60 -8.29
CA VAL A 69 15.81 1.03 -9.31
C VAL A 69 15.70 -0.08 -10.34
N VAL A 70 14.50 -0.58 -10.57
CA VAL A 70 14.22 -1.70 -11.45
C VAL A 70 13.13 -1.32 -12.45
N ASP A 71 13.30 -1.76 -13.70
CA ASP A 71 12.22 -1.79 -14.69
C ASP A 71 11.39 -3.06 -14.44
N ALA A 72 10.17 -2.91 -13.92
CA ALA A 72 9.32 -4.03 -13.51
C ALA A 72 8.87 -4.88 -14.71
N ALA A 73 8.62 -4.24 -15.86
CA ALA A 73 8.24 -4.91 -17.10
C ALA A 73 9.31 -5.87 -17.64
N THR A 74 10.59 -5.66 -17.32
CA THR A 74 11.70 -6.50 -17.79
C THR A 74 12.45 -7.22 -16.67
N GLY A 75 12.28 -6.79 -15.42
CA GLY A 75 13.08 -7.20 -14.27
C GLY A 75 14.53 -6.69 -14.31
N GLN A 76 14.82 -5.71 -15.18
CA GLN A 76 16.18 -5.18 -15.31
C GLN A 76 16.47 -4.19 -14.17
N GLU A 77 17.48 -4.50 -13.36
CA GLU A 77 18.07 -3.51 -12.45
C GLU A 77 18.78 -2.41 -13.27
N LEU A 78 18.34 -1.17 -13.08
CA LEU A 78 18.85 0.02 -13.76
C LEU A 78 19.96 0.68 -12.95
N TYR A 79 19.76 0.84 -11.65
CA TYR A 79 20.69 1.51 -10.74
C TYR A 79 20.62 0.93 -9.32
N LYS A 80 21.78 0.83 -8.66
CA LYS A 80 21.92 0.78 -7.20
C LYS A 80 22.21 2.19 -6.70
N LEU A 81 21.37 2.71 -5.82
CA LEU A 81 21.46 4.04 -5.21
C LEU A 81 21.99 3.91 -3.78
N THR A 82 22.89 4.82 -3.42
CA THR A 82 23.49 4.93 -2.07
C THR A 82 23.59 6.40 -1.69
N ALA A 83 23.43 6.73 -0.41
CA ALA A 83 23.68 8.08 0.08
C ALA A 83 25.15 8.50 -0.14
N SER A 84 25.37 9.72 -0.66
CA SER A 84 26.71 10.24 -0.97
C SER A 84 27.64 10.39 0.25
N ASP A 85 27.07 10.52 1.45
CA ASP A 85 27.77 10.54 2.73
C ASP A 85 27.36 9.39 3.67
N GLY A 86 26.79 8.31 3.11
CA GLY A 86 26.35 7.16 3.87
C GLY A 86 27.49 6.45 4.62
N VAL A 87 27.19 6.01 5.83
CA VAL A 87 28.05 5.16 6.65
C VAL A 87 27.29 3.95 7.17
N ALA A 88 28.01 2.88 7.54
CA ALA A 88 27.41 1.68 8.11
C ALA A 88 26.53 2.00 9.33
N GLY A 89 25.30 1.49 9.34
CA GLY A 89 24.28 1.73 10.36
C GLY A 89 23.30 2.87 10.04
N ASP A 90 23.46 3.57 8.91
CA ASP A 90 22.58 4.67 8.50
C ASP A 90 21.17 4.21 8.07
N LEU A 91 21.02 2.92 7.70
CA LEU A 91 19.76 2.29 7.26
C LEU A 91 19.12 3.03 6.08
N PHE A 92 19.92 3.40 5.08
CA PHE A 92 19.42 4.01 3.85
C PHE A 92 18.49 3.04 3.10
N GLY A 93 17.33 3.51 2.64
CA GLY A 93 16.34 2.64 1.99
C GLY A 93 15.26 2.07 2.92
N ILE A 94 15.21 2.52 4.18
CA ILE A 94 14.14 2.15 5.13
C ILE A 94 12.75 2.64 4.69
N SER A 95 12.69 3.76 3.96
CA SER A 95 11.47 4.29 3.37
C SER A 95 11.78 4.83 1.98
N VAL A 96 10.86 4.63 1.04
CA VAL A 96 11.00 5.07 -0.35
C VAL A 96 9.67 5.66 -0.83
N ALA A 97 9.75 6.68 -1.68
CA ALA A 97 8.60 7.21 -2.42
C ALA A 97 9.05 7.62 -3.83
N LEU A 98 8.16 7.50 -4.81
CA LEU A 98 8.48 7.73 -6.22
C LEU A 98 7.35 8.50 -6.90
N ASP A 99 7.69 9.63 -7.52
CA ASP A 99 6.79 10.37 -8.42
C ASP A 99 7.47 10.58 -9.78
N GLY A 100 7.02 9.81 -10.76
CA GLY A 100 7.56 9.75 -12.11
C GLY A 100 9.01 9.27 -12.12
N THR A 101 9.94 10.23 -12.15
CA THR A 101 11.39 9.97 -12.25
C THR A 101 12.19 10.46 -11.04
N THR A 102 11.51 10.90 -9.98
CA THR A 102 12.17 11.35 -8.75
C THR A 102 11.84 10.43 -7.60
N ALA A 103 12.87 9.77 -7.06
CA ALA A 103 12.76 8.99 -5.85
C ALA A 103 13.19 9.81 -4.63
N VAL A 104 12.52 9.61 -3.50
CA VAL A 104 12.93 10.08 -2.18
C VAL A 104 13.23 8.85 -1.33
N VAL A 105 14.36 8.85 -0.64
CA VAL A 105 14.84 7.72 0.15
C VAL A 105 15.20 8.18 1.56
N GLY A 106 14.62 7.54 2.57
CA GLY A 106 14.92 7.78 3.98
C GLY A 106 16.17 7.07 4.49
N SER A 107 16.78 7.65 5.52
CA SER A 107 17.91 7.10 6.28
C SER A 107 17.86 7.62 7.71
N ILE A 108 17.27 6.85 8.61
CA ILE A 108 16.87 7.33 9.95
C ILE A 108 18.02 7.58 10.91
N TRP A 109 19.21 7.03 10.66
CA TRP A 109 20.36 7.15 11.56
C TRP A 109 21.51 7.98 11.00
N ASN A 110 21.37 8.50 9.77
CA ASN A 110 22.40 9.35 9.21
C ASN A 110 22.71 10.54 10.12
N ASN A 111 23.98 10.66 10.52
CA ASN A 111 24.47 11.65 11.48
C ASN A 111 23.74 11.68 12.84
N GLY A 112 23.00 10.63 13.18
CA GLY A 112 22.27 10.44 14.44
C GLY A 112 20.90 11.11 14.52
N ASN A 113 20.56 12.04 13.63
CA ASN A 113 19.26 12.71 13.57
C ASN A 113 18.40 12.28 12.36
N GLY A 114 19.00 11.57 11.41
CA GLY A 114 18.33 11.10 10.20
C GLY A 114 18.36 12.11 9.05
N ALA A 115 18.15 11.60 7.84
CA ALA A 115 18.06 12.38 6.61
C ALA A 115 17.15 11.69 5.59
N ALA A 116 16.77 12.42 4.55
CA ALA A 116 16.25 11.85 3.32
C ALA A 116 17.07 12.34 2.11
N TYR A 117 17.06 11.59 1.02
CA TYR A 117 17.83 11.87 -0.18
C TYR A 117 16.94 11.81 -1.40
N VAL A 118 17.15 12.73 -2.34
CA VAL A 118 16.37 12.84 -3.56
C VAL A 118 17.22 12.42 -4.74
N PHE A 119 16.71 11.50 -5.55
CA PHE A 119 17.42 10.96 -6.72
C PHE A 119 16.62 11.16 -8.00
N ASP A 120 17.35 11.41 -9.10
CA ASP A 120 16.84 11.19 -10.45
C ASP A 120 17.09 9.72 -10.82
N VAL A 121 16.02 8.92 -10.89
CA VAL A 121 16.13 7.48 -11.15
C VAL A 121 16.40 7.13 -12.62
N THR A 122 16.38 8.11 -13.52
CA THR A 122 16.78 7.88 -14.92
C THR A 122 18.29 7.96 -15.12
N THR A 123 19.00 8.62 -14.19
CA THR A 123 20.46 8.80 -14.23
C THR A 123 21.18 8.19 -13.03
N GLY A 124 20.45 7.80 -11.99
CA GLY A 124 20.99 7.35 -10.71
C GLY A 124 21.64 8.45 -9.90
N GLN A 125 21.42 9.72 -10.25
CA GLN A 125 22.10 10.86 -9.63
C GLN A 125 21.38 11.31 -8.36
N GLU A 126 22.12 11.46 -7.26
CA GLU A 126 21.66 12.20 -6.09
C GLU A 126 21.54 13.70 -6.45
N LEU A 127 20.37 14.27 -6.19
CA LEU A 127 20.03 15.68 -6.43
C LEU A 127 20.18 16.50 -5.14
N PHE A 128 19.61 16.01 -4.04
CA PHE A 128 19.56 16.71 -2.77
C PHE A 128 19.67 15.75 -1.60
N LYS A 129 20.27 16.25 -0.52
CA LYS A 129 20.12 15.72 0.83
C LYS A 129 19.20 16.66 1.62
N LEU A 130 18.18 16.08 2.23
CA LEU A 130 17.16 16.76 3.01
C LEU A 130 17.44 16.55 4.50
N THR A 131 17.59 17.65 5.22
CA THR A 131 17.79 17.67 6.68
C THR A 131 16.85 18.70 7.30
N ALA A 132 16.31 18.41 8.48
CA ALA A 132 15.52 19.36 9.24
C ALA A 132 16.42 20.48 9.80
N ASN A 133 16.00 21.74 9.65
CA ASN A 133 16.73 22.92 10.11
C ASN A 133 16.93 22.94 11.63
N ASP A 134 16.01 22.34 12.37
CA ASP A 134 15.98 22.18 13.82
C ASP A 134 16.27 20.74 14.26
N GLY A 135 16.66 19.86 13.34
CA GLY A 135 16.85 18.43 13.63
C GLY A 135 17.88 18.16 14.72
N THR A 136 17.51 17.32 15.67
CA THR A 136 18.34 16.87 16.80
C THR A 136 18.55 15.37 16.81
N VAL A 137 19.53 14.91 17.60
CA VAL A 137 19.86 13.48 17.70
C VAL A 137 18.61 12.70 18.11
N ASP A 138 18.40 11.56 17.48
CA ASP A 138 17.27 10.64 17.64
C ASP A 138 15.93 11.13 17.06
N ASP A 139 15.83 12.27 16.38
CA ASP A 139 14.58 12.71 15.72
C ASP A 139 14.09 11.75 14.62
N ARG A 140 15.00 10.93 14.06
CA ARG A 140 14.79 9.93 13.00
C ARG A 140 14.10 10.50 11.76
N LEU A 141 14.58 11.64 11.28
CA LEU A 141 14.14 12.17 9.99
C LEU A 141 14.37 11.13 8.89
N GLY A 142 13.36 10.90 8.05
CA GLY A 142 13.39 9.88 6.99
C GLY A 142 12.74 8.57 7.37
N VAL A 143 12.05 8.48 8.52
CA VAL A 143 11.26 7.28 8.88
C VAL A 143 10.13 7.01 7.89
N SER A 144 9.58 8.08 7.31
CA SER A 144 8.61 8.04 6.23
C SER A 144 8.91 9.17 5.25
N VAL A 145 8.61 8.94 3.98
CA VAL A 145 8.79 9.90 2.90
C VAL A 145 7.58 9.84 1.97
N ALA A 146 7.17 10.99 1.45
CA ALA A 146 6.12 11.08 0.44
C ALA A 146 6.45 12.22 -0.54
N ILE A 147 6.06 12.07 -1.80
CA ILE A 147 6.34 13.04 -2.87
C ILE A 147 5.13 13.17 -3.78
N ASP A 148 4.72 14.40 -4.04
CA ASP A 148 3.75 14.71 -5.09
C ASP A 148 4.00 16.14 -5.60
N GLY A 149 3.95 16.30 -6.92
CA GLY A 149 4.14 17.57 -7.59
C GLY A 149 5.48 18.23 -7.23
N ASP A 150 5.41 19.40 -6.60
CA ASP A 150 6.58 20.21 -6.21
C ASP A 150 7.00 20.04 -4.74
N ARG A 151 6.37 19.14 -3.98
CA ARG A 151 6.61 18.96 -2.54
C ARG A 151 7.13 17.57 -2.23
N ILE A 152 8.03 17.53 -1.25
CA ILE A 152 8.48 16.32 -0.57
C ILE A 152 8.16 16.47 0.91
N LEU A 153 7.52 15.47 1.50
CA LEU A 153 7.26 15.39 2.93
C LEU A 153 8.17 14.32 3.54
N VAL A 154 8.75 14.62 4.69
CA VAL A 154 9.65 13.71 5.40
C VAL A 154 9.28 13.68 6.88
N GLY A 155 8.99 12.50 7.39
CA GLY A 155 8.64 12.28 8.80
C GLY A 155 9.87 12.23 9.69
N ALA A 156 9.74 12.77 10.89
CA ALA A 156 10.66 12.63 12.01
C ALA A 156 9.82 12.27 13.25
N SER A 157 9.35 11.03 13.31
CA SER A 157 8.37 10.58 14.31
C SER A 157 8.92 10.56 15.74
N TYR A 158 10.21 10.78 15.92
CA TYR A 158 10.88 10.85 17.21
C TYR A 158 11.29 12.29 17.58
N ASP A 159 10.92 13.30 16.80
CA ASP A 159 11.14 14.70 17.16
C ASP A 159 10.40 15.05 18.47
N ASP A 160 11.13 15.66 19.40
CA ASP A 160 10.68 15.94 20.77
C ASP A 160 10.05 17.34 20.93
N TRP A 161 9.60 17.97 19.83
CA TRP A 161 9.02 19.33 19.83
C TRP A 161 7.98 19.58 20.94
N ALA A 162 7.07 18.62 21.17
CA ALA A 162 6.01 18.70 22.17
C ALA A 162 6.14 17.64 23.29
N GLY A 163 7.38 17.15 23.52
CA GLY A 163 7.71 16.09 24.47
C GLY A 163 8.22 14.84 23.76
N ASP A 164 8.71 13.87 24.54
CA ASP A 164 9.36 12.65 24.03
C ASP A 164 8.57 12.00 22.88
N TRP A 165 9.19 11.88 21.71
CA TRP A 165 8.66 11.23 20.50
C TRP A 165 7.28 11.73 20.09
N SER A 166 7.06 13.03 20.27
CA SER A 166 5.84 13.71 19.84
C SER A 166 5.67 13.69 18.31
N GLY A 167 6.78 13.71 17.58
CA GLY A 167 6.84 13.59 16.13
C GLY A 167 6.60 14.91 15.39
N SER A 168 7.10 14.97 14.16
CA SER A 168 6.93 16.11 13.24
C SER A 168 7.07 15.67 11.79
N VAL A 169 6.52 16.46 10.87
CA VAL A 169 6.70 16.28 9.42
C VAL A 169 7.29 17.54 8.80
N TYR A 170 8.29 17.38 7.95
CA TYR A 170 9.00 18.47 7.29
C TYR A 170 8.65 18.51 5.81
N ILE A 171 8.33 19.70 5.30
CA ILE A 171 8.06 19.91 3.87
C ILE A 171 9.29 20.51 3.22
N PHE A 172 9.70 19.93 2.10
CA PHE A 172 10.79 20.41 1.26
C PHE A 172 10.29 20.71 -0.16
N ASP A 173 10.85 21.74 -0.76
CA ASP A 173 10.66 22.04 -2.18
C ASP A 173 11.45 21.03 -3.03
N ARG A 174 10.76 20.28 -3.91
CA ARG A 174 11.36 19.22 -4.74
C ARG A 174 12.47 19.74 -5.66
N ALA A 175 12.37 20.98 -6.13
CA ALA A 175 13.28 21.55 -7.12
C ALA A 175 14.58 22.08 -6.51
N THR A 176 14.59 22.38 -5.21
CA THR A 176 15.71 23.02 -4.52
C THR A 176 16.21 22.27 -3.30
N GLY A 177 15.44 21.32 -2.77
CA GLY A 177 15.71 20.59 -1.53
C GLY A 177 15.60 21.47 -0.28
N VAL A 178 15.06 22.69 -0.39
CA VAL A 178 14.95 23.62 0.73
C VAL A 178 13.71 23.29 1.57
N GLN A 179 13.88 23.18 2.88
CA GLN A 179 12.75 23.06 3.81
C GLN A 179 11.90 24.34 3.77
N THR A 180 10.60 24.19 3.52
CA THR A 180 9.63 25.28 3.43
C THR A 180 8.70 25.35 4.64
N ALA A 181 8.47 24.23 5.34
CA ALA A 181 7.61 24.19 6.51
C ALA A 181 7.93 23.00 7.45
N LYS A 182 7.35 23.05 8.65
CA LYS A 182 7.25 21.97 9.63
C LYS A 182 5.78 21.87 10.03
N LEU A 183 5.22 20.67 9.94
CA LEU A 183 3.86 20.33 10.35
C LEU A 183 3.91 19.61 11.70
N THR A 184 2.98 19.98 12.57
CA THR A 184 2.75 19.38 13.89
C THR A 184 1.26 19.31 14.12
N ALA A 185 0.77 18.24 14.74
CA ALA A 185 -0.62 18.17 15.20
C ALA A 185 -0.91 19.22 16.29
N THR A 186 -2.17 19.63 16.42
CA THR A 186 -2.58 20.68 17.37
C THR A 186 -2.76 20.18 18.80
N ASP A 187 -2.91 18.87 18.98
CA ASP A 187 -3.14 18.20 20.26
C ASP A 187 -2.02 17.25 20.69
N THR A 188 -0.87 17.32 19.99
CA THR A 188 0.29 16.46 20.20
C THR A 188 0.65 16.28 21.69
N GLN A 189 0.83 15.02 22.08
CA GLN A 189 1.33 14.52 23.35
C GLN A 189 2.66 13.76 23.14
N PRO A 190 3.40 13.51 24.23
CA PRO A 190 4.53 12.59 24.19
C PRO A 190 4.09 11.19 23.73
N TYR A 191 4.91 10.58 22.89
CA TYR A 191 4.75 9.25 22.32
C TYR A 191 3.65 9.09 21.26
N ASP A 192 3.06 10.17 20.74
CA ASP A 192 2.08 10.08 19.64
C ASP A 192 2.74 9.64 18.32
N GLN A 193 4.04 9.93 18.16
CA GLN A 193 4.83 9.56 16.99
C GLN A 193 4.25 10.08 15.67
N PHE A 194 3.74 11.31 15.68
CA PHE A 194 3.22 12.00 14.49
C PHE A 194 4.25 12.01 13.35
N GLY A 195 3.80 11.66 12.14
CA GLY A 195 4.70 11.55 10.98
C GLY A 195 5.33 10.18 10.81
N PHE A 196 4.86 9.14 11.52
CA PHE A 196 5.32 7.78 11.30
C PHE A 196 4.94 7.27 9.90
N ALA A 197 3.76 7.63 9.41
CA ALA A 197 3.31 7.40 8.04
C ALA A 197 2.79 8.69 7.41
N ILE A 198 3.03 8.87 6.12
CA ILE A 198 2.69 10.07 5.37
C ILE A 198 2.25 9.66 3.96
N ALA A 199 1.12 10.20 3.51
CA ALA A 199 0.72 10.19 2.11
C ALA A 199 0.33 11.61 1.67
N VAL A 200 0.51 11.91 0.39
CA VAL A 200 0.28 13.23 -0.18
C VAL A 200 -0.42 13.10 -1.53
N SER A 201 -1.46 13.91 -1.73
CA SER A 201 -2.21 13.99 -2.97
C SER A 201 -2.68 15.43 -3.18
N GLY A 202 -2.18 16.06 -4.22
CA GLY A 202 -2.39 17.47 -4.52
C GLY A 202 -2.02 18.36 -3.32
N ASP A 203 -3.00 19.12 -2.82
CA ASP A 203 -2.85 20.05 -1.70
C ASP A 203 -3.24 19.46 -0.33
N ARG A 204 -3.28 18.12 -0.22
CA ARG A 204 -3.61 17.40 1.01
C ARG A 204 -2.46 16.49 1.41
N ALA A 205 -2.17 16.49 2.70
CA ALA A 205 -1.39 15.43 3.33
C ALA A 205 -2.24 14.69 4.35
N LEU A 206 -2.06 13.37 4.39
CA LEU A 206 -2.57 12.48 5.41
C LEU A 206 -1.39 12.00 6.24
N ILE A 207 -1.45 12.17 7.56
CA ILE A 207 -0.33 11.89 8.45
C ILE A 207 -0.82 11.02 9.61
N GLY A 208 -0.11 9.91 9.83
CA GLY A 208 -0.38 8.97 10.92
C GLY A 208 0.40 9.31 12.19
N ALA A 209 -0.27 9.13 13.32
CA ALA A 209 0.31 9.14 14.66
C ALA A 209 -0.19 7.89 15.40
N TYR A 210 0.38 6.73 15.07
CA TYR A 210 -0.08 5.44 15.61
C TYR A 210 0.10 5.33 17.13
N GLY A 211 0.94 6.19 17.71
CA GLY A 211 1.21 6.28 19.15
C GLY A 211 0.11 6.99 19.94
N ASP A 212 -0.77 7.73 19.26
CA ASP A 212 -1.84 8.51 19.89
C ASP A 212 -2.73 7.62 20.76
N SER A 213 -3.11 8.14 21.91
CA SER A 213 -3.86 7.40 22.93
C SER A 213 -5.22 7.99 23.29
N ALA A 214 -5.81 8.82 22.42
CA ALA A 214 -7.10 9.47 22.66
C ALA A 214 -8.27 8.48 22.76
N ALA A 215 -8.21 7.34 22.05
CA ALA A 215 -9.23 6.29 22.09
C ALA A 215 -8.93 5.13 23.05
N GLY A 216 -7.71 5.06 23.58
CA GLY A 216 -7.16 3.90 24.26
C GLY A 216 -5.64 3.88 24.08
N ASP A 217 -4.91 3.16 24.92
CA ASP A 217 -3.44 3.12 24.84
C ASP A 217 -2.99 2.75 23.43
N VAL A 218 -2.24 3.63 22.76
CA VAL A 218 -1.64 3.39 21.43
C VAL A 218 -2.70 2.93 20.40
N SER A 219 -3.86 3.59 20.40
CA SER A 219 -4.97 3.31 19.48
C SER A 219 -4.71 3.88 18.08
N GLY A 220 -4.02 5.02 18.01
CA GLY A 220 -3.61 5.67 16.78
C GLY A 220 -4.61 6.72 16.27
N MET A 221 -4.08 7.73 15.57
CA MET A 221 -4.85 8.86 15.02
C MET A 221 -4.34 9.23 13.63
N ALA A 222 -5.24 9.66 12.75
CA ALA A 222 -4.91 10.23 11.44
C ALA A 222 -5.24 11.72 11.37
N TYR A 223 -4.36 12.49 10.74
CA TYR A 223 -4.48 13.94 10.60
C TYR A 223 -4.47 14.34 9.12
N VAL A 224 -5.39 15.25 8.75
CA VAL A 224 -5.44 15.82 7.41
C VAL A 224 -4.96 17.26 7.44
N PHE A 225 -3.98 17.57 6.60
CA PHE A 225 -3.41 18.92 6.47
C PHE A 225 -3.72 19.53 5.10
N ASP A 226 -3.95 20.84 5.09
CA ASP A 226 -3.89 21.64 3.87
C ASP A 226 -2.45 22.12 3.66
N LEU A 227 -1.84 21.74 2.54
CA LEU A 227 -0.46 22.06 2.22
C LEU A 227 -0.28 23.42 1.52
N THR A 228 -1.38 24.11 1.18
CA THR A 228 -1.32 25.51 0.72
C THR A 228 -1.13 26.45 1.91
N THR A 229 -1.79 26.15 3.03
CA THR A 229 -1.69 26.95 4.27
C THR A 229 -0.82 26.33 5.34
N ASN A 230 -0.39 25.07 5.18
CA ASN A 230 0.33 24.27 6.16
C ASN A 230 -0.41 24.19 7.51
N THR A 231 -1.71 23.95 7.44
CA THR A 231 -2.58 23.90 8.63
C THR A 231 -3.31 22.58 8.71
N GLU A 232 -3.39 22.04 9.93
CA GLU A 232 -4.29 20.93 10.24
C GLU A 232 -5.74 21.35 9.93
N LEU A 233 -6.44 20.51 9.16
CA LEU A 233 -7.86 20.69 8.86
C LEU A 233 -8.72 20.01 9.92
N TYR A 234 -8.43 18.74 10.18
CA TYR A 234 -9.06 17.91 11.20
C TYR A 234 -8.27 16.61 11.38
N GLN A 235 -8.65 15.86 12.40
CA GLN A 235 -8.15 14.54 12.72
C GLN A 235 -9.31 13.55 12.83
N PHE A 236 -9.04 12.26 12.66
CA PHE A 236 -10.06 11.22 12.72
C PHE A 236 -9.47 9.84 13.03
N GLN A 237 -10.35 8.97 13.52
CA GLN A 237 -10.13 7.55 13.76
C GLN A 237 -11.47 6.82 13.56
N PRO A 238 -11.48 5.50 13.31
CA PRO A 238 -12.72 4.75 13.16
C PRO A 238 -13.38 4.53 14.54
N SER A 239 -14.69 4.34 14.54
CA SER A 239 -15.46 4.32 15.80
C SER A 239 -15.29 3.03 16.60
N ASP A 240 -14.75 2.00 15.96
CA ASP A 240 -14.41 0.69 16.50
C ASP A 240 -12.92 0.57 16.85
N VAL A 241 -12.11 1.64 16.74
CA VAL A 241 -10.71 1.58 17.18
C VAL A 241 -10.63 1.33 18.70
N GLU A 242 -9.78 0.39 19.08
CA GLU A 242 -9.50 0.00 20.45
C GLU A 242 -8.01 0.20 20.79
N ALA A 243 -7.65 -0.09 22.05
CA ALA A 243 -6.27 0.05 22.50
C ALA A 243 -5.35 -0.95 21.80
N TYR A 244 -4.18 -0.46 21.36
CA TYR A 244 -3.13 -1.20 20.66
C TYR A 244 -3.44 -1.62 19.22
N ASP A 245 -4.47 -1.08 18.57
CA ASP A 245 -4.80 -1.37 17.17
C ASP A 245 -3.83 -0.76 16.16
N TYR A 246 -3.08 0.27 16.58
CA TYR A 246 -2.12 1.01 15.76
C TYR A 246 -2.72 1.62 14.49
N PHE A 247 -3.91 2.22 14.60
CA PHE A 247 -4.56 2.90 13.48
C PHE A 247 -3.64 3.96 12.86
N ALA A 248 -3.64 4.01 11.52
CA ALA A 248 -2.84 4.93 10.71
C ALA A 248 -1.32 4.72 10.84
N LYS A 249 -0.87 3.53 11.26
CA LYS A 249 0.56 3.16 11.19
C LYS A 249 1.06 2.96 9.75
N ALA A 250 0.17 2.52 8.86
CA ALA A 250 0.35 2.54 7.41
C ALA A 250 -0.88 3.20 6.78
N LEU A 251 -0.67 3.93 5.69
CA LEU A 251 -1.72 4.67 5.01
C LEU A 251 -1.30 5.02 3.59
N ASP A 252 -2.28 5.25 2.74
CA ASP A 252 -2.10 5.90 1.46
C ASP A 252 -3.30 6.81 1.11
N LEU A 253 -3.09 7.76 0.19
CA LEU A 253 -4.05 8.78 -0.21
C LEU A 253 -3.97 9.05 -1.71
N GLU A 254 -5.06 8.78 -2.43
CA GLU A 254 -5.22 9.20 -3.82
C GLU A 254 -6.48 10.07 -3.99
N GLY A 255 -6.30 11.27 -4.53
CA GLY A 255 -7.36 12.27 -4.60
C GLY A 255 -7.98 12.55 -3.22
N ASP A 256 -9.26 12.22 -3.06
CA ASP A 256 -10.02 12.37 -1.81
C ASP A 256 -10.19 11.05 -1.04
N ILE A 257 -9.65 9.93 -1.55
CA ILE A 257 -9.79 8.60 -0.96
C ILE A 257 -8.53 8.24 -0.20
N ALA A 258 -8.69 7.96 1.08
CA ALA A 258 -7.64 7.47 1.96
C ALA A 258 -7.93 6.02 2.36
N VAL A 259 -6.88 5.20 2.42
CA VAL A 259 -6.93 3.88 3.04
C VAL A 259 -5.89 3.84 4.15
N LEU A 260 -6.31 3.44 5.36
CA LEU A 260 -5.46 3.42 6.56
C LEU A 260 -5.53 2.07 7.23
N GLY A 261 -4.39 1.58 7.71
CA GLY A 261 -4.28 0.30 8.38
C GLY A 261 -4.35 0.41 9.90
N SER A 262 -4.94 -0.60 10.52
CA SER A 262 -4.80 -0.97 11.92
C SER A 262 -4.29 -2.40 11.96
N GLU A 263 -2.99 -2.59 11.77
CA GLU A 263 -2.40 -3.93 11.66
C GLU A 263 -2.58 -4.79 12.92
N ASN A 264 -2.88 -4.18 14.07
CA ASN A 264 -3.07 -4.90 15.33
C ASN A 264 -4.53 -5.05 15.74
N ASP A 265 -5.48 -4.58 14.93
CA ASP A 265 -6.92 -4.79 15.15
C ASP A 265 -7.22 -6.28 15.35
N ASP A 266 -7.99 -6.59 16.40
CA ASP A 266 -8.25 -7.96 16.86
C ASP A 266 -9.72 -8.41 16.76
N ASP A 267 -10.50 -7.71 15.92
CA ASP A 267 -11.93 -7.97 15.74
C ASP A 267 -12.24 -9.35 15.13
N ASP A 268 -11.42 -9.82 14.18
CA ASP A 268 -11.61 -11.09 13.49
C ASP A 268 -10.79 -12.24 14.13
N ASP A 269 -9.53 -12.00 14.47
CA ASP A 269 -8.63 -12.85 15.26
C ASP A 269 -7.53 -12.00 15.91
N VAL A 270 -6.76 -12.56 16.85
CA VAL A 270 -5.70 -11.86 17.60
C VAL A 270 -4.70 -11.18 16.65
N ASN A 271 -4.67 -9.84 16.64
CA ASN A 271 -3.85 -9.02 15.72
C ASN A 271 -3.94 -9.49 14.26
N SER A 272 -5.15 -9.81 13.81
CA SER A 272 -5.41 -10.17 12.41
C SER A 272 -5.28 -8.97 11.49
N GLY A 273 -5.58 -7.79 12.01
CA GLY A 273 -5.44 -6.51 11.34
C GLY A 273 -6.64 -6.16 10.46
N SER A 274 -6.81 -4.86 10.23
CA SER A 274 -7.90 -4.28 9.46
C SER A 274 -7.41 -3.08 8.64
N ALA A 275 -8.14 -2.72 7.58
CA ALA A 275 -7.93 -1.47 6.85
C ALA A 275 -9.23 -0.68 6.69
N TYR A 276 -9.15 0.64 6.62
CA TYR A 276 -10.31 1.53 6.63
C TYR A 276 -10.26 2.50 5.46
N ILE A 277 -11.36 2.55 4.69
CA ILE A 277 -11.52 3.47 3.56
C ILE A 277 -12.26 4.73 4.05
N TYR A 278 -11.67 5.89 3.79
CA TYR A 278 -12.23 7.20 4.11
C TYR A 278 -12.30 8.09 2.87
N ASN A 279 -13.35 8.91 2.80
CA ASN A 279 -13.34 10.09 1.95
C ASN A 279 -12.96 11.31 2.79
N ILE A 280 -11.79 11.89 2.54
CA ILE A 280 -11.28 13.02 3.33
C ILE A 280 -11.97 14.36 2.99
N ALA A 281 -12.54 14.50 1.79
CA ALA A 281 -13.29 15.70 1.44
C ALA A 281 -14.63 15.77 2.18
N THR A 282 -15.33 14.64 2.33
CA THR A 282 -16.63 14.55 3.01
C THR A 282 -16.53 14.15 4.48
N GLN A 283 -15.34 13.77 4.95
CA GLN A 283 -15.06 13.24 6.30
C GLN A 283 -15.89 11.99 6.61
N GLN A 284 -16.15 11.16 5.60
CA GLN A 284 -16.96 9.96 5.74
C GLN A 284 -16.08 8.74 5.81
N TRP A 285 -16.34 7.91 6.83
CA TRP A 285 -15.91 6.52 6.84
C TRP A 285 -16.76 5.74 5.84
N LEU A 286 -16.13 5.17 4.82
CA LEU A 286 -16.79 4.46 3.73
C LEU A 286 -16.92 2.97 4.04
N ALA A 287 -15.84 2.32 4.50
CA ALA A 287 -15.81 0.89 4.79
C ALA A 287 -14.65 0.46 5.70
N LYS A 288 -14.80 -0.71 6.33
CA LYS A 288 -13.74 -1.53 6.92
C LYS A 288 -13.49 -2.71 5.98
N LEU A 289 -12.24 -2.95 5.64
CA LEU A 289 -11.78 -4.11 4.87
C LEU A 289 -11.13 -5.10 5.82
N THR A 290 -11.48 -6.37 5.67
CA THR A 290 -10.81 -7.49 6.31
C THR A 290 -10.47 -8.54 5.25
N PRO A 291 -9.34 -9.26 5.38
CA PRO A 291 -8.91 -10.22 4.36
C PRO A 291 -9.83 -11.46 4.36
N SER A 292 -9.99 -12.12 3.21
CA SER A 292 -10.74 -13.38 3.12
C SER A 292 -10.08 -14.54 3.87
N GLN A 293 -8.79 -14.42 4.20
CA GLN A 293 -8.00 -15.38 4.96
C GLN A 293 -7.35 -14.68 6.18
N PRO A 294 -8.14 -14.28 7.19
CA PRO A 294 -7.60 -13.65 8.38
C PRO A 294 -6.83 -14.68 9.20
N THR A 295 -5.70 -14.25 9.77
CA THR A 295 -4.82 -15.12 10.54
C THR A 295 -4.45 -14.46 11.85
N MET A 296 -4.30 -15.25 12.91
CA MET A 296 -3.71 -14.77 14.15
C MET A 296 -2.29 -14.25 13.86
N LEU A 297 -2.02 -13.01 14.30
CA LEU A 297 -0.81 -12.25 13.99
C LEU A 297 -0.61 -12.07 12.48
N GLY A 298 -1.69 -11.90 11.73
CA GLY A 298 -1.63 -11.65 10.28
C GLY A 298 -1.07 -10.28 9.95
N PHE A 299 -1.41 -9.28 10.77
CA PHE A 299 -1.05 -7.89 10.55
C PHE A 299 -1.53 -7.33 9.21
N PHE A 300 -2.76 -7.68 8.81
CA PHE A 300 -3.40 -7.09 7.63
C PHE A 300 -3.54 -5.57 7.81
N GLY A 301 -3.18 -4.80 6.78
CA GLY A 301 -3.17 -3.33 6.84
C GLY A 301 -1.81 -2.75 7.23
N ALA A 302 -0.76 -3.57 7.38
CA ALA A 302 0.59 -3.11 7.68
C ALA A 302 1.30 -2.38 6.52
N ALA A 303 0.86 -2.61 5.29
CA ALA A 303 1.33 -1.93 4.08
C ALA A 303 0.15 -1.69 3.14
N ILE A 304 0.07 -0.51 2.53
CA ILE A 304 -1.07 -0.05 1.74
C ILE A 304 -0.54 0.78 0.58
N ASP A 305 -1.04 0.55 -0.63
CA ASP A 305 -0.82 1.42 -1.80
C ASP A 305 -2.08 1.44 -2.68
N ILE A 306 -2.48 2.63 -3.14
CA ILE A 306 -3.69 2.90 -3.92
C ILE A 306 -3.31 3.24 -5.36
N SER A 307 -4.08 2.71 -6.31
CA SER A 307 -4.02 3.16 -7.70
C SER A 307 -5.40 3.10 -8.33
N GLY A 308 -5.96 4.26 -8.67
CA GLY A 308 -7.30 4.40 -9.18
C GLY A 308 -8.35 3.90 -8.19
N ASP A 309 -9.19 2.96 -8.63
CA ASP A 309 -10.25 2.37 -7.81
C ASP A 309 -9.78 1.12 -7.04
N GLN A 310 -8.48 0.83 -7.03
CA GLN A 310 -7.91 -0.36 -6.39
C GLN A 310 -6.97 -0.01 -5.24
N VAL A 311 -6.91 -0.91 -4.26
CA VAL A 311 -5.92 -0.84 -3.17
C VAL A 311 -5.30 -2.21 -2.94
N LEU A 312 -3.98 -2.23 -2.76
CA LEU A 312 -3.20 -3.40 -2.40
C LEU A 312 -2.82 -3.31 -0.92
N ILE A 313 -3.10 -4.37 -0.17
CA ILE A 313 -2.92 -4.39 1.28
C ILE A 313 -2.11 -5.61 1.69
N GLY A 314 -1.04 -5.38 2.45
CA GLY A 314 -0.17 -6.41 2.99
C GLY A 314 -0.69 -7.06 4.27
N GLN A 315 -0.51 -8.38 4.37
CA GLN A 315 -0.63 -9.19 5.58
C GLN A 315 0.66 -10.02 5.71
N TRP A 316 1.69 -9.44 6.30
CA TRP A 316 3.06 -9.93 6.18
C TRP A 316 3.38 -11.17 7.03
N PHE A 317 2.43 -11.65 7.83
CA PHE A 317 2.65 -12.83 8.67
C PHE A 317 1.37 -13.67 8.82
N GLY A 318 1.46 -14.70 9.64
CA GLY A 318 0.34 -15.57 10.02
C GLY A 318 0.87 -16.84 10.70
N VAL A 319 0.23 -17.28 11.78
CA VAL A 319 0.71 -18.47 12.54
C VAL A 319 -0.02 -19.77 12.21
N ASN A 320 -0.94 -19.73 11.26
CA ASN A 320 -1.54 -20.94 10.71
C ASN A 320 -0.55 -21.63 9.75
N PRO A 321 -0.57 -22.98 9.66
CA PRO A 321 0.37 -23.71 8.79
C PRO A 321 0.26 -23.30 7.32
N GLY A 322 1.37 -22.83 6.73
CA GLY A 322 1.44 -22.38 5.33
C GLY A 322 1.16 -20.88 5.12
N GLU A 323 0.96 -20.10 6.19
CA GLU A 323 0.63 -18.67 6.12
C GLU A 323 1.70 -17.76 6.75
N ALA A 324 2.72 -18.31 7.41
CA ALA A 324 3.83 -17.52 7.98
C ALA A 324 4.76 -16.93 6.92
N GLN A 325 4.56 -17.30 5.65
CA GLN A 325 5.19 -16.68 4.50
C GLN A 325 4.66 -15.26 4.23
N GLY A 326 3.44 -14.93 4.68
CA GLY A 326 2.75 -13.68 4.39
C GLY A 326 1.96 -13.69 3.06
N LEU A 327 1.02 -12.75 2.92
CA LEU A 327 0.12 -12.58 1.78
C LEU A 327 -0.09 -11.09 1.48
N ALA A 328 -0.61 -10.78 0.30
CA ALA A 328 -1.15 -9.45 -0.02
C ALA A 328 -2.50 -9.58 -0.71
N TYR A 329 -3.37 -8.58 -0.57
CA TYR A 329 -4.75 -8.64 -1.02
C TYR A 329 -5.08 -7.42 -1.85
N LEU A 330 -5.65 -7.64 -3.04
CA LEU A 330 -6.11 -6.58 -3.92
C LEU A 330 -7.61 -6.39 -3.72
N PHE A 331 -8.04 -5.17 -3.44
CA PHE A 331 -9.45 -4.81 -3.28
C PHE A 331 -9.88 -3.76 -4.29
N ASP A 332 -11.14 -3.85 -4.73
CA ASP A 332 -11.87 -2.76 -5.36
C ASP A 332 -12.43 -1.84 -4.27
N ILE A 333 -12.04 -0.57 -4.28
CA ILE A 333 -12.42 0.43 -3.27
C ILE A 333 -13.92 0.74 -3.32
N PRO A 334 -14.56 1.03 -4.49
CA PRO A 334 -15.97 1.39 -4.52
C PRO A 334 -16.92 0.28 -4.04
N THR A 335 -16.63 -0.97 -4.37
CA THR A 335 -17.48 -2.13 -4.04
C THR A 335 -17.00 -2.91 -2.83
N THR A 336 -15.80 -2.60 -2.31
CA THR A 336 -15.13 -3.32 -1.22
C THR A 336 -14.86 -4.81 -1.52
N THR A 337 -14.85 -5.17 -2.81
CA THR A 337 -14.70 -6.56 -3.24
C THR A 337 -13.22 -6.93 -3.22
N GLU A 338 -12.88 -8.02 -2.54
CA GLU A 338 -11.54 -8.64 -2.69
C GLU A 338 -11.44 -9.24 -4.09
N LEU A 339 -10.53 -8.69 -4.90
CA LEU A 339 -10.29 -9.08 -6.28
C LEU A 339 -9.31 -10.25 -6.37
N ALA A 340 -8.28 -10.26 -5.52
CA ALA A 340 -7.24 -11.28 -5.53
C ALA A 340 -6.52 -11.42 -4.18
N VAL A 341 -5.97 -12.62 -3.96
CA VAL A 341 -5.00 -12.93 -2.91
C VAL A 341 -3.67 -13.29 -3.59
N LEU A 342 -2.63 -12.53 -3.29
CA LEU A 342 -1.29 -12.68 -3.84
C LEU A 342 -0.39 -13.39 -2.83
N GLY A 343 0.47 -14.28 -3.32
CA GLY A 343 1.51 -14.94 -2.54
C GLY A 343 2.70 -15.29 -3.44
N ALA A 344 3.88 -15.43 -2.83
CA ALA A 344 5.10 -15.82 -3.55
C ALA A 344 5.04 -17.28 -4.02
N SER A 345 5.48 -17.53 -5.25
CA SER A 345 5.54 -18.87 -5.86
C SER A 345 6.53 -19.82 -5.16
N ASP A 346 7.50 -19.24 -4.46
CA ASP A 346 8.50 -19.93 -3.64
C ASP A 346 8.49 -19.45 -2.18
N GLY A 347 7.34 -18.98 -1.69
CA GLY A 347 7.18 -18.53 -0.31
C GLY A 347 7.44 -19.65 0.71
N GLU A 348 8.22 -19.31 1.73
CA GLU A 348 8.49 -20.14 2.90
C GLU A 348 8.15 -19.36 4.19
N ASP A 349 7.99 -20.07 5.31
CA ASP A 349 7.73 -19.45 6.61
C ASP A 349 8.81 -18.39 6.91
N TYR A 350 8.38 -17.20 7.35
CA TYR A 350 9.26 -16.06 7.68
C TYR A 350 9.90 -15.35 6.48
N ASP A 351 9.41 -15.56 5.26
CA ASP A 351 9.79 -14.73 4.10
C ASP A 351 9.19 -13.31 4.18
N LEU A 352 8.10 -13.15 4.94
CA LEU A 352 7.43 -11.87 5.23
C LEU A 352 6.89 -11.16 3.97
N PHE A 353 6.35 -11.93 3.03
CA PHE A 353 5.69 -11.43 1.84
C PHE A 353 4.50 -10.54 2.21
N GLY A 354 4.41 -9.36 1.62
CA GLY A 354 3.37 -8.36 1.95
C GLY A 354 3.83 -7.32 2.96
N PHE A 355 5.10 -7.35 3.38
CA PHE A 355 5.64 -6.33 4.30
C PHE A 355 5.70 -4.93 3.67
N ALA A 356 5.95 -4.88 2.37
CA ALA A 356 5.86 -3.67 1.57
C ALA A 356 5.09 -3.97 0.29
N VAL A 357 4.33 -3.00 -0.20
CA VAL A 357 3.52 -3.13 -1.41
C VAL A 357 3.68 -1.89 -2.28
N GLY A 358 3.54 -2.09 -3.58
CA GLY A 358 3.43 -1.04 -4.59
C GLY A 358 2.37 -1.44 -5.61
N LEU A 359 1.54 -0.51 -6.03
CA LEU A 359 0.41 -0.71 -6.93
C LEU A 359 0.40 0.32 -8.05
N THR A 360 0.16 -0.18 -9.25
CA THR A 360 -0.21 0.62 -10.43
C THR A 360 -1.48 0.03 -11.02
N GLU A 361 -2.09 0.72 -11.97
CA GLU A 361 -3.27 0.20 -12.68
C GLU A 361 -3.03 -1.16 -13.37
N THR A 362 -1.78 -1.53 -13.65
CA THR A 362 -1.43 -2.72 -14.45
C THR A 362 -0.54 -3.72 -13.72
N ALA A 363 -0.04 -3.40 -12.53
CA ALA A 363 0.89 -4.26 -11.81
C ALA A 363 0.86 -4.02 -10.31
N ALA A 364 1.01 -5.12 -9.56
CA ALA A 364 1.29 -5.12 -8.14
C ALA A 364 2.73 -5.59 -7.91
N VAL A 365 3.46 -4.93 -7.02
CA VAL A 365 4.79 -5.33 -6.57
C VAL A 365 4.73 -5.55 -5.06
N VAL A 366 5.18 -6.72 -4.61
CA VAL A 366 5.11 -7.11 -3.20
C VAL A 366 6.47 -7.52 -2.67
N GLY A 367 6.86 -6.96 -1.54
CA GLY A 367 8.15 -7.22 -0.90
C GLY A 367 8.08 -8.37 0.08
N ALA A 368 9.14 -9.19 0.11
CA ALA A 368 9.36 -10.29 1.04
C ALA A 368 10.82 -10.23 1.50
N TYR A 369 11.11 -9.35 2.45
CA TYR A 369 12.49 -9.05 2.82
C TYR A 369 13.19 -10.19 3.57
N GLY A 370 12.43 -11.15 4.13
CA GLY A 370 12.97 -12.36 4.76
C GLY A 370 13.19 -13.51 3.78
N ASN A 371 12.90 -13.33 2.48
CA ASN A 371 13.09 -14.40 1.52
C ASN A 371 14.58 -14.78 1.37
N ASP A 372 14.83 -16.07 1.13
CA ASP A 372 16.16 -16.67 0.98
C ASP A 372 16.53 -16.99 -0.50
N PRO A 373 16.68 -15.99 -1.39
CA PRO A 373 16.99 -16.25 -2.80
C PRO A 373 18.31 -17.00 -2.95
N ASP A 374 18.29 -18.09 -3.73
CA ASP A 374 19.43 -18.99 -3.93
C ASP A 374 20.09 -19.50 -2.61
N GLY A 375 19.32 -19.51 -1.51
CA GLY A 375 19.76 -19.93 -0.17
C GLY A 375 20.57 -18.88 0.60
N LEU A 376 20.55 -17.61 0.17
CA LEU A 376 21.12 -16.50 0.92
C LEU A 376 20.14 -16.03 2.00
N PHE A 377 20.46 -16.38 3.24
CA PHE A 377 19.62 -16.08 4.41
C PHE A 377 19.20 -14.59 4.47
N ASP A 378 17.90 -14.31 4.50
CA ASP A 378 17.28 -12.98 4.59
C ASP A 378 17.87 -11.96 3.59
N ALA A 379 18.30 -12.40 2.40
CA ALA A 379 18.76 -11.48 1.37
C ALA A 379 17.59 -10.68 0.76
N GLY A 380 16.38 -11.25 0.82
CA GLY A 380 15.13 -10.62 0.43
C GLY A 380 14.83 -10.70 -1.07
N ALA A 381 13.55 -10.53 -1.39
CA ALA A 381 13.04 -10.49 -2.76
C ALA A 381 11.84 -9.53 -2.88
N ALA A 382 11.53 -9.14 -4.11
CA ALA A 382 10.25 -8.53 -4.46
C ALA A 382 9.60 -9.29 -5.63
N TYR A 383 8.27 -9.33 -5.67
CA TYR A 383 7.50 -10.12 -6.61
C TYR A 383 6.56 -9.23 -7.40
N VAL A 384 6.55 -9.38 -8.72
CA VAL A 384 5.68 -8.62 -9.61
C VAL A 384 4.54 -9.51 -10.07
N PHE A 385 3.32 -9.00 -9.93
CA PHE A 385 2.10 -9.60 -10.43
C PHE A 385 1.54 -8.68 -11.50
N ASP A 386 1.37 -9.22 -12.70
CA ASP A 386 0.72 -8.46 -13.75
C ASP A 386 -0.78 -8.44 -13.39
N LEU A 387 -1.26 -7.26 -13.00
CA LEU A 387 -2.69 -7.00 -12.87
C LEU A 387 -3.13 -6.75 -14.29
N ALA A 388 -3.42 -7.85 -15.00
CA ALA A 388 -4.15 -7.72 -16.24
C ALA A 388 -5.30 -6.77 -15.93
N ALA A 389 -5.37 -5.64 -16.64
CA ALA A 389 -6.65 -4.99 -16.82
C ALA A 389 -7.53 -6.15 -17.24
N SER A 390 -8.43 -6.61 -16.38
CA SER A 390 -9.43 -7.59 -16.76
C SER A 390 -10.24 -6.82 -17.77
N CYS A 391 -9.77 -6.86 -19.00
CA CYS A 391 -10.49 -6.37 -20.13
C CYS A 391 -11.62 -7.37 -20.18
N ALA A 392 -12.75 -7.02 -19.57
CA ALA A 392 -13.83 -7.97 -19.35
C ALA A 392 -14.19 -8.65 -20.68
N THR A 393 -13.98 -7.94 -21.79
CA THR A 393 -14.18 -8.34 -23.17
C THR A 393 -13.10 -9.25 -23.78
N ASP A 394 -11.94 -9.44 -23.15
CA ASP A 394 -10.95 -10.48 -23.44
C ASP A 394 -11.34 -11.74 -22.64
N LEU A 395 -12.17 -12.58 -23.25
CA LEU A 395 -12.77 -13.74 -22.59
C LEU A 395 -11.89 -14.99 -22.66
N ASN A 396 -10.85 -14.97 -23.49
CA ASN A 396 -9.89 -16.07 -23.59
C ASN A 396 -8.54 -15.76 -22.93
N ASP A 397 -8.41 -14.59 -22.29
CA ASP A 397 -7.21 -14.09 -21.62
C ASP A 397 -5.98 -14.12 -22.56
N ASP A 398 -6.18 -13.84 -23.86
CA ASP A 398 -5.10 -13.83 -24.86
C ASP A 398 -4.41 -12.47 -25.02
N GLY A 399 -4.90 -11.45 -24.30
CA GLY A 399 -4.41 -10.08 -24.31
C GLY A 399 -4.92 -9.24 -25.49
N GLU A 400 -5.79 -9.78 -26.36
CA GLU A 400 -6.36 -9.08 -27.50
C GLU A 400 -7.89 -9.23 -27.56
N VAL A 401 -8.65 -8.15 -27.41
CA VAL A 401 -10.10 -8.18 -27.69
C VAL A 401 -10.35 -8.38 -29.17
N ASN A 402 -10.74 -9.60 -29.54
CA ASN A 402 -10.86 -9.99 -30.93
C ASN A 402 -12.10 -10.86 -31.17
N THR A 403 -12.17 -11.49 -32.35
CA THR A 403 -13.32 -12.32 -32.71
C THR A 403 -13.42 -13.60 -31.89
N GLN A 404 -12.34 -14.05 -31.25
CA GLN A 404 -12.34 -15.24 -30.40
C GLN A 404 -13.17 -14.99 -29.14
N ASP A 405 -13.01 -13.81 -28.53
CA ASP A 405 -13.79 -13.38 -27.35
C ASP A 405 -15.25 -13.20 -27.69
N PHE A 406 -15.51 -12.54 -28.82
CA PHE A 406 -16.87 -12.36 -29.31
C PHE A 406 -17.57 -13.72 -29.50
N LEU A 407 -16.85 -14.74 -29.97
CA LEU A 407 -17.38 -16.09 -30.14
C LEU A 407 -17.58 -16.80 -28.79
N LEU A 408 -16.71 -16.60 -27.81
CA LEU A 408 -16.89 -17.11 -26.46
C LEU A 408 -18.13 -16.53 -25.81
N PHE A 409 -18.29 -15.20 -25.87
CA PHE A 409 -19.49 -14.52 -25.39
C PHE A 409 -20.75 -15.02 -26.10
N LEU A 410 -20.74 -15.08 -27.44
CA LEU A 410 -21.90 -15.50 -28.21
C LEU A 410 -22.34 -16.94 -27.89
N ASN A 411 -21.37 -17.84 -27.64
CA ASN A 411 -21.64 -19.21 -27.24
C ASN A 411 -22.26 -19.27 -25.84
N ALA A 412 -21.73 -18.51 -24.88
CA ALA A 412 -22.25 -18.40 -23.51
C ALA A 412 -23.67 -17.79 -23.50
N TRP A 413 -23.88 -16.72 -24.27
CA TRP A 413 -25.17 -16.05 -24.42
C TRP A 413 -26.23 -16.97 -25.05
N SER A 414 -25.85 -17.73 -26.09
CA SER A 414 -26.75 -18.71 -26.69
C SER A 414 -27.07 -19.88 -25.77
N ALA A 415 -26.20 -20.19 -24.81
CA ALA A 415 -26.39 -21.25 -23.83
C ALA A 415 -27.12 -20.75 -22.56
N GLY A 416 -27.25 -19.43 -22.37
CA GLY A 416 -27.83 -18.84 -21.16
C GLY A 416 -26.92 -19.03 -19.93
N GLU A 417 -25.62 -19.07 -20.15
CA GLU A 417 -24.63 -19.23 -19.08
C GLU A 417 -24.50 -17.94 -18.26
N PRO A 418 -24.22 -18.03 -16.94
CA PRO A 418 -24.06 -16.85 -16.08
C PRO A 418 -23.02 -15.84 -16.57
N LEU A 419 -21.95 -16.30 -17.25
CA LEU A 419 -20.94 -15.44 -17.87
C LEU A 419 -21.50 -14.49 -18.95
N ALA A 420 -22.69 -14.76 -19.49
CA ALA A 420 -23.33 -13.90 -20.46
C ALA A 420 -24.36 -12.93 -19.87
N ASP A 421 -24.48 -12.86 -18.54
CA ASP A 421 -25.26 -11.86 -17.80
C ASP A 421 -24.42 -10.58 -17.63
N TRP A 422 -24.09 -9.94 -18.75
CA TRP A 422 -23.08 -8.89 -18.84
C TRP A 422 -23.45 -7.59 -18.10
N ASN A 423 -24.74 -7.36 -17.85
CA ASN A 423 -25.21 -6.20 -17.09
C ASN A 423 -25.58 -6.54 -15.64
N ASP A 424 -25.30 -7.77 -15.20
CA ASP A 424 -25.60 -8.33 -13.88
C ASP A 424 -27.07 -8.14 -13.44
N ASP A 425 -28.03 -8.17 -14.38
CA ASP A 425 -29.45 -8.03 -14.07
C ASP A 425 -30.14 -9.33 -13.63
N GLY A 426 -29.38 -10.44 -13.62
CA GLY A 426 -29.83 -11.78 -13.25
C GLY A 426 -30.52 -12.52 -14.39
N VAL A 427 -30.55 -11.95 -15.61
CA VAL A 427 -31.27 -12.49 -16.76
C VAL A 427 -30.47 -12.30 -18.06
N VAL A 428 -29.83 -13.37 -18.54
CA VAL A 428 -29.20 -13.39 -19.87
C VAL A 428 -30.24 -13.09 -20.97
N ASN A 429 -30.16 -11.89 -21.54
CA ASN A 429 -31.07 -11.36 -22.53
C ASN A 429 -30.36 -10.45 -23.55
N THR A 430 -31.12 -9.76 -24.40
CA THR A 430 -30.53 -8.90 -25.44
C THR A 430 -29.84 -7.66 -24.91
N GLN A 431 -30.08 -7.27 -23.65
CA GLN A 431 -29.41 -6.13 -23.02
C GLN A 431 -27.94 -6.47 -22.71
N ASP A 432 -27.65 -7.69 -22.26
CA ASP A 432 -26.28 -8.19 -22.06
C ASP A 432 -25.50 -8.19 -23.36
N PHE A 433 -26.15 -8.65 -24.43
CA PHE A 433 -25.53 -8.66 -25.75
C PHE A 433 -25.14 -7.24 -26.22
N LEU A 434 -25.97 -6.24 -25.93
CA LEU A 434 -25.69 -4.85 -26.28
C LEU A 434 -24.63 -4.23 -25.37
N ALA A 435 -24.62 -4.58 -24.08
CA ALA A 435 -23.60 -4.15 -23.14
C ALA A 435 -22.23 -4.69 -23.56
N TYR A 436 -22.12 -6.00 -23.76
CA TYR A 436 -20.91 -6.65 -24.27
C TYR A 436 -20.43 -6.03 -25.58
N LEU A 437 -21.33 -5.76 -26.53
CA LEU A 437 -20.93 -5.18 -27.82
C LEU A 437 -20.38 -3.74 -27.68
N ASN A 438 -20.90 -2.96 -26.73
CA ASN A 438 -20.37 -1.62 -26.46
C ASN A 438 -18.95 -1.71 -25.90
N ASP A 439 -18.72 -2.61 -24.96
CA ASP A 439 -17.40 -2.81 -24.36
C ASP A 439 -16.43 -3.42 -25.37
N TRP A 440 -16.88 -4.37 -26.20
CA TRP A 440 -16.07 -5.00 -27.25
C TRP A 440 -15.62 -4.00 -28.32
N VAL A 441 -16.44 -3.00 -28.63
CA VAL A 441 -16.08 -1.90 -29.54
C VAL A 441 -15.18 -0.87 -28.86
N ALA A 442 -15.31 -0.69 -27.55
CA ALA A 442 -14.40 0.14 -26.77
C ALA A 442 -12.99 -0.48 -26.72
N GLY A 443 -12.92 -1.81 -26.71
CA GLY A 443 -11.66 -2.56 -26.59
C GLY A 443 -11.14 -2.56 -25.15
N CYS A 444 -9.86 -2.90 -25.02
CA CYS A 444 -9.02 -2.40 -23.94
C CYS A 444 -8.29 -1.13 -24.46
#